data_AF-A0A674JAC3-F1
#
_entry.id   AF-A0A674JAC3-F1
#
_cell.length_a   1.000
_cell.length_b   1.000
_cell.length_c   1.000
_cell.angle_alpha   90.00
_cell.angle_beta   90.00
_cell.angle_gamma   90.00
#
_symmetry.space_group_name_H-M   'P 1'
#
loop_
_entity.id
_entity.type
_entity.pdbx_description
1 polymer ?
#
loop_
_entity_poly.entity_id
_entity_poly.type
_entity_poly.pdbx_seq_one_letter_code
_entity_poly.pdbx_strand_id
1 'polypeptide(L)'
;STPVSVSQKVAPLRLVNGSSRCTGRVEVFHNRKWGTVCDNSWDLQDAGVVCRQLGCGTALSAPVGAHFGQGSDHIWLNNVNCTGTEVALSDCRARPWGLHKCHANTSSNFLVTLKIRSRQHYLPYM
;
A
#
# COMPACT_ATOMS: atom_id res chain seq x y z
N SER A 1 33.51 7.35 -13.21
CA SER A 1 32.08 7.63 -12.96
C SER A 1 31.49 6.50 -12.12
N THR A 2 31.49 6.64 -10.81
CA THR A 2 30.81 5.69 -9.91
C THR A 2 29.40 6.23 -9.64
N PRO A 3 28.32 5.50 -9.96
CA PRO A 3 26.98 5.97 -9.64
C PRO A 3 26.81 5.93 -8.12
N VAL A 4 26.44 7.06 -7.54
CA VAL A 4 26.06 7.17 -6.13
C VAL A 4 24.81 6.31 -5.94
N SER A 5 24.98 5.08 -5.44
CA SER A 5 23.90 4.26 -4.95
C SER A 5 23.33 4.93 -3.70
N VAL A 6 22.38 5.84 -3.88
CA VAL A 6 21.54 6.28 -2.78
C VAL A 6 20.76 5.04 -2.36
N SER A 7 21.23 4.35 -1.31
CA SER A 7 20.46 3.34 -0.61
C SER A 7 19.31 4.03 0.14
N GLN A 8 18.34 4.57 -0.60
CA GLN A 8 17.02 4.79 -0.02
C GLN A 8 16.50 3.40 0.31
N LYS A 9 16.50 3.08 1.61
CA LYS A 9 16.11 1.77 2.10
C LYS A 9 14.61 1.63 1.82
N VAL A 10 14.28 0.99 0.70
CA VAL A 10 12.92 0.65 0.29
C VAL A 10 12.19 0.09 1.49
N ALA A 11 11.13 0.77 1.93
CA ALA A 11 10.40 0.34 3.10
C ALA A 11 9.69 -0.99 2.78
N PRO A 12 9.90 -2.06 3.58
CA PRO A 12 9.20 -3.32 3.36
C PRO A 12 7.69 -3.14 3.39
N LEU A 13 6.98 -3.77 2.45
CA LEU A 13 5.53 -3.79 2.37
C LEU A 13 5.00 -5.20 2.54
N ARG A 14 3.78 -5.31 3.06
CA ARG A 14 3.00 -6.55 3.04
C ARG A 14 1.52 -6.27 2.82
N LEU A 15 0.84 -7.24 2.22
CA LEU A 15 -0.61 -7.28 2.16
C LEU A 15 -1.12 -8.31 3.16
N VAL A 16 -2.07 -7.90 3.99
CA VAL A 16 -2.62 -8.73 5.07
C VAL A 16 -4.13 -8.85 4.95
N ASN A 17 -4.64 -9.98 5.45
CA ASN A 17 -6.07 -10.27 5.55
C ASN A 17 -6.85 -10.23 4.23
N GLY A 18 -6.19 -10.45 3.09
CA GLY A 18 -6.85 -10.69 1.80
C GLY A 18 -6.72 -12.15 1.35
N SER A 19 -7.43 -12.48 0.27
CA SER A 19 -7.55 -13.85 -0.25
C SER A 19 -6.31 -14.37 -1.00
N SER A 20 -5.29 -13.54 -1.21
CA SER A 20 -4.05 -13.92 -1.90
C SER A 20 -2.90 -13.04 -1.46
N ARG A 21 -1.66 -13.40 -1.81
CA ARG A 21 -0.46 -12.56 -1.58
C ARG A 21 -0.53 -11.17 -2.23
N CYS A 22 -1.45 -10.99 -3.18
CA CYS A 22 -1.64 -9.79 -4.00
C CYS A 22 -2.97 -9.08 -3.67
N THR A 23 -3.62 -9.46 -2.57
CA THR A 23 -4.88 -8.85 -2.13
C THR A 23 -4.80 -8.63 -0.62
N GLY A 24 -5.25 -7.49 -0.13
CA GLY A 24 -5.31 -7.23 1.31
C GLY A 24 -5.16 -5.77 1.69
N ARG A 25 -5.12 -5.52 3.00
CA ARG A 25 -4.75 -4.23 3.57
C ARG A 25 -3.26 -4.00 3.41
N VAL A 26 -2.88 -2.78 3.04
CA VAL A 26 -1.47 -2.39 2.90
C VAL A 26 -0.89 -2.05 4.26
N GLU A 27 0.24 -2.69 4.60
CA GLU A 27 1.04 -2.34 5.75
C GLU A 27 2.49 -2.09 5.34
N VAL A 28 3.10 -1.07 5.94
CA VAL A 28 4.48 -0.65 5.70
C VAL A 28 5.30 -0.80 6.97
N PHE A 29 6.55 -1.24 6.82
CA PHE A 29 7.46 -1.40 7.93
C PHE A 29 8.35 -0.17 8.09
N HIS A 30 8.21 0.52 9.22
CA HIS A 30 9.02 1.68 9.57
C HIS A 30 9.30 1.68 11.07
N ASN A 31 10.47 2.18 11.47
CA ASN A 31 10.89 2.23 12.88
C ASN A 31 10.63 0.94 13.69
N ARG A 32 11.00 -0.21 13.08
CA ARG A 32 10.83 -1.57 13.64
C ARG A 32 9.39 -2.02 13.90
N LYS A 33 8.38 -1.34 13.33
CA LYS A 33 6.96 -1.70 13.50
C LYS A 33 6.21 -1.66 12.17
N TRP A 34 5.25 -2.55 12.04
CA TRP A 34 4.26 -2.48 10.98
C TRP A 34 3.21 -1.42 11.31
N GLY A 35 2.80 -0.68 10.31
CA GLY A 35 1.72 0.29 10.41
C GLY A 35 0.97 0.40 9.10
N THR A 36 -0.22 0.96 9.17
CA THR A 36 -1.14 1.09 8.05
C THR A 36 -0.89 2.38 7.26
N VAL A 37 -1.56 2.48 6.11
CA VAL A 37 -1.57 3.66 5.27
C VAL A 37 -2.98 4.23 5.26
N CYS A 38 -3.07 5.55 5.43
CA CYS A 38 -4.34 6.24 5.43
C CYS A 38 -4.87 6.47 4.01
N ASP A 39 -6.20 6.45 3.87
CA ASP A 39 -6.88 6.53 2.58
C ASP A 39 -6.96 7.92 1.93
N ASN A 40 -6.54 8.97 2.65
CA ASN A 40 -6.47 10.31 2.10
C ASN A 40 -5.59 10.30 0.84
N SER A 41 -6.21 10.61 -0.30
CA SER A 41 -5.60 10.65 -1.63
C SER A 41 -5.21 9.28 -2.22
N TRP A 42 -5.56 8.17 -1.55
CA TRP A 42 -5.24 6.84 -2.05
C TRP A 42 -5.92 6.55 -3.38
N ASP A 43 -5.13 6.23 -4.40
CA ASP A 43 -5.64 5.97 -5.74
C ASP A 43 -4.99 4.77 -6.45
N LEU A 44 -5.33 4.60 -7.73
CA LEU A 44 -4.81 3.52 -8.56
C LEU A 44 -3.32 3.64 -8.87
N GLN A 45 -2.74 4.85 -8.84
CA GLN A 45 -1.31 5.06 -9.05
C GLN A 45 -0.53 4.59 -7.82
N ASP A 46 -1.01 4.94 -6.61
CA ASP A 46 -0.43 4.45 -5.35
C ASP A 46 -0.48 2.93 -5.29
N ALA A 47 -1.66 2.38 -5.61
CA ALA A 47 -1.85 0.95 -5.71
C ALA A 47 -0.90 0.31 -6.72
N GLY A 48 -0.71 0.93 -7.89
CA GLY A 48 0.21 0.46 -8.92
C GLY A 48 1.66 0.34 -8.42
N VAL A 49 2.13 1.33 -7.67
CA VAL A 49 3.47 1.30 -7.05
C VAL A 49 3.59 0.14 -6.07
N VAL A 50 2.59 -0.08 -5.19
CA VAL A 50 2.61 -1.22 -4.27
C VAL A 50 2.62 -2.56 -5.01
N CYS A 51 1.79 -2.69 -6.05
CA CYS A 51 1.72 -3.92 -6.83
C CYS A 51 3.05 -4.23 -7.52
N ARG A 52 3.73 -3.21 -8.06
CA ARG A 52 5.06 -3.35 -8.64
C ARG A 52 6.10 -3.71 -7.58
N GLN A 53 6.09 -3.03 -6.44
CA GLN A 53 7.02 -3.28 -5.34
C GLN A 53 6.90 -4.72 -4.79
N LEU A 54 5.68 -5.28 -4.75
CA LEU A 54 5.41 -6.64 -4.31
C LEU A 54 5.51 -7.70 -5.42
N GLY A 55 5.78 -7.31 -6.67
CA GLY A 55 5.86 -8.24 -7.80
C GLY A 55 4.51 -8.87 -8.17
N CYS A 56 3.40 -8.18 -7.89
CA CYS A 56 2.04 -8.63 -8.14
C CYS A 56 1.45 -8.18 -9.50
N GLY A 57 2.17 -7.34 -10.25
CA GLY A 57 1.73 -6.85 -11.56
C GLY A 57 0.96 -5.53 -11.46
N THR A 58 -0.14 -5.40 -12.21
CA THR A 58 -0.94 -4.16 -12.29
C THR A 58 -2.06 -4.14 -11.24
N ALA A 59 -2.22 -3.01 -10.56
CA ALA A 59 -3.34 -2.78 -9.65
C ALA A 59 -4.68 -2.79 -10.41
N LEU A 60 -5.72 -3.43 -9.84
CA LEU A 60 -7.06 -3.38 -10.42
C LEU A 60 -7.98 -2.37 -9.72
N SER A 61 -7.79 -2.22 -8.42
CA SER A 61 -8.59 -1.31 -7.62
C SER A 61 -7.81 -0.87 -6.40
N ALA A 62 -8.08 0.35 -5.97
CA ALA A 62 -7.55 0.97 -4.76
C ALA A 62 -8.70 1.26 -3.77
N PRO A 63 -9.40 0.23 -3.22
CA PRO A 63 -10.50 0.49 -2.31
C PRO A 63 -10.02 1.20 -1.04
N VAL A 64 -10.77 2.24 -0.68
CA VAL A 64 -10.64 2.98 0.58
C VAL A 64 -11.54 2.32 1.63
N GLY A 65 -11.13 2.34 2.90
CA GLY A 65 -11.87 1.69 3.97
C GLY A 65 -11.23 0.38 4.45
N ALA A 66 -11.55 -0.05 5.69
CA ALA A 66 -11.09 -1.34 6.23
C ALA A 66 -11.82 -2.57 5.65
N HIS A 67 -11.84 -2.72 4.32
CA HIS A 67 -12.43 -3.90 3.64
C HIS A 67 -11.78 -5.21 4.06
N PHE A 68 -10.50 -5.17 4.45
CA PHE A 68 -9.75 -6.31 4.97
C PHE A 68 -9.50 -6.18 6.48
N GLY A 69 -10.44 -5.57 7.21
CA GLY A 69 -10.35 -5.39 8.66
C GLY A 69 -9.40 -4.28 9.10
N GLN A 70 -9.56 -3.86 10.36
CA GLN A 70 -8.74 -2.83 10.97
C GLN A 70 -7.29 -3.33 11.13
N GLY A 71 -6.32 -2.49 10.75
CA GLY A 71 -4.91 -2.78 10.96
C GLY A 71 -4.42 -2.35 12.34
N SER A 72 -3.10 -2.32 12.49
CA SER A 72 -2.46 -1.84 13.72
C SER A 72 -2.78 -0.36 13.99
N ASP A 73 -2.79 0.04 15.27
CA ASP A 73 -3.07 1.41 15.71
C ASP A 73 -2.07 2.46 15.18
N HIS A 74 -0.94 2.03 14.62
CA HIS A 74 0.03 2.92 13.99
C HIS A 74 -0.29 3.15 12.52
N ILE A 75 -0.46 4.41 12.14
CA ILE A 75 -0.56 4.86 10.75
C ILE A 75 0.78 5.51 10.36
N TRP A 76 1.48 4.92 9.40
CA TRP A 76 2.80 5.40 8.98
C TRP A 76 2.76 6.43 7.87
N LEU A 77 1.88 6.23 6.90
CA LEU A 77 1.77 7.08 5.71
C LEU A 77 0.38 7.69 5.61
N ASN A 78 0.34 8.94 5.17
CA ASN A 78 -0.88 9.71 4.97
C ASN A 78 -0.68 10.68 3.80
N ASN A 79 -1.75 10.94 3.03
CA ASN A 79 -1.72 11.74 1.81
C ASN A 79 -0.64 11.24 0.84
N VAL A 80 -0.60 9.92 0.64
CA VAL A 80 0.27 9.33 -0.38
C VAL A 80 -0.24 9.79 -1.75
N ASN A 81 0.68 10.23 -2.58
CA ASN A 81 0.39 10.73 -3.92
C ASN A 81 1.56 10.35 -4.83
N CYS A 82 1.51 9.12 -5.34
CA CYS A 82 2.45 8.59 -6.30
C CYS A 82 2.14 9.12 -7.72
N THR A 83 3.17 9.31 -8.52
CA THR A 83 3.07 9.52 -9.97
C THR A 83 2.83 8.21 -10.73
N GLY A 84 3.07 7.06 -10.09
CA GLY A 84 2.97 5.72 -10.67
C GLY A 84 4.31 5.19 -11.20
N THR A 85 5.38 5.98 -11.12
CA THR A 85 6.72 5.62 -11.63
C THR A 85 7.72 5.25 -10.53
N GLU A 86 7.34 5.47 -9.28
CA GLU A 86 8.17 5.24 -8.10
C GLU A 86 8.51 3.76 -7.88
N VAL A 87 9.73 3.46 -7.45
CA VAL A 87 10.16 2.08 -7.20
C VAL A 87 9.48 1.52 -5.94
N ALA A 88 9.31 2.37 -4.93
CA ALA A 88 8.66 2.02 -3.68
C ALA A 88 7.63 3.05 -3.23
N LEU A 89 6.67 2.59 -2.42
CA LEU A 89 5.66 3.47 -1.81
C LEU A 89 6.30 4.54 -0.90
N SER A 90 7.47 4.24 -0.32
CA SER A 90 8.27 5.18 0.48
C SER A 90 8.84 6.34 -0.32
N ASP A 91 8.89 6.24 -1.65
CA ASP A 91 9.46 7.25 -2.54
C ASP A 91 8.40 8.21 -3.05
N CYS A 92 7.12 7.86 -2.89
CA CYS A 92 6.01 8.72 -3.25
C CYS A 92 5.93 9.94 -2.34
N ARG A 93 5.38 11.03 -2.88
CA ARG A 93 5.11 12.22 -2.07
C ARG A 93 4.06 11.86 -1.02
N ALA A 94 4.42 12.00 0.24
CA ALA A 94 3.53 11.78 1.38
C ALA A 94 3.83 12.81 2.49
N ARG A 95 2.99 12.85 3.52
CA ARG A 95 3.34 13.54 4.75
C ARG A 95 4.52 12.86 5.45
N PRO A 96 5.24 13.57 6.35
CA PRO A 96 6.25 12.95 7.19
C PRO A 96 5.73 11.69 7.89
N TRP A 97 6.59 10.67 7.98
CA TRP A 97 6.25 9.38 8.59
C TRP A 97 5.64 9.54 9.99
N GLY A 98 4.50 8.87 10.22
CA GLY A 98 3.77 8.93 11.48
C GLY A 98 2.97 10.23 11.72
N LEU A 99 3.10 11.24 10.85
CA LEU A 99 2.31 12.47 10.92
C LEU A 99 1.01 12.32 10.10
N HIS A 100 -0.05 11.87 10.75
CA HIS A 100 -1.37 11.74 10.14
C HIS A 100 -2.41 12.63 10.82
N LYS A 101 -3.42 13.06 10.04
CA LYS A 101 -4.66 13.65 10.57
C LYS A 101 -5.82 12.66 10.54
N CYS A 102 -5.54 11.41 10.20
CA CYS A 102 -6.51 10.35 10.15
C CYS A 102 -6.93 10.04 11.57
N HIS A 103 -8.19 10.32 11.91
CA HIS A 103 -8.74 10.09 13.23
C HIS A 103 -8.80 8.58 13.48
N ALA A 104 -8.11 8.11 14.52
CA ALA A 104 -8.25 6.75 15.05
C ALA A 104 -9.37 6.67 16.11
N ASN A 105 -10.29 7.64 16.13
CA ASN A 105 -11.39 7.67 17.10
C ASN A 105 -12.71 7.78 16.36
N THR A 106 -13.62 6.85 16.65
CA THR A 106 -14.89 6.54 15.98
C THR A 106 -14.75 5.68 14.73
N SER A 107 -15.74 4.79 14.55
CA SER A 107 -15.84 3.61 13.69
C SER A 107 -15.69 3.83 12.17
N SER A 108 -15.03 4.89 11.73
CA SER A 108 -14.70 5.21 10.34
C SER A 108 -13.25 4.82 10.07
N ASN A 109 -13.07 3.63 9.48
CA ASN A 109 -11.76 3.08 9.21
C ASN A 109 -11.19 3.65 7.90
N PHE A 110 -10.32 4.64 7.96
CA PHE A 110 -9.68 5.26 6.79
C PHE A 110 -8.43 4.50 6.32
N LEU A 111 -8.53 3.18 6.15
CA LEU A 111 -7.39 2.33 5.78
C LEU A 111 -7.44 1.96 4.32
N VAL A 112 -6.27 1.82 3.69
CA VAL A 112 -6.20 1.47 2.27
C VAL A 112 -6.11 -0.02 2.05
N THR A 113 -6.72 -0.47 0.96
CA THR A 113 -6.74 -1.86 0.57
C THR A 113 -6.39 -2.03 -0.90
N LEU A 114 -5.91 -3.23 -1.26
CA LEU A 114 -5.54 -3.59 -2.61
C LEU A 114 -6.22 -4.87 -3.03
N LYS A 115 -6.70 -4.87 -4.26
CA LYS A 115 -7.16 -6.07 -4.96
C LYS A 115 -6.48 -6.11 -6.31
N ILE A 116 -5.78 -7.22 -6.56
CA ILE A 116 -5.06 -7.47 -7.81
C ILE A 116 -5.71 -8.70 -8.45
N ARG A 117 -5.71 -8.79 -9.79
CA ARG A 117 -6.09 -10.05 -10.44
C ARG A 117 -5.05 -11.07 -10.03
N SER A 118 -5.43 -11.99 -9.13
CA SER A 118 -4.89 -13.34 -9.27
C SER A 118 -5.14 -13.70 -10.73
N ARG A 119 -4.12 -14.15 -11.46
CA ARG A 119 -4.33 -14.73 -12.80
C ARG A 119 -5.55 -15.64 -12.65
N GLN A 120 -6.68 -15.24 -13.23
CA GLN A 120 -7.71 -16.22 -13.52
C GLN A 120 -6.97 -17.19 -14.42
N HIS A 121 -6.70 -18.40 -13.92
CA HIS A 121 -6.80 -19.55 -14.79
C HIS A 121 -8.22 -19.48 -15.34
N TYR A 122 -8.35 -18.80 -16.47
CA TYR A 122 -9.47 -18.99 -17.37
C TYR A 122 -9.32 -20.45 -17.78
N LEU A 123 -10.11 -21.35 -17.18
CA LEU A 123 -10.36 -22.63 -17.83
C LEU A 123 -11.17 -22.25 -19.08
N PRO A 124 -10.62 -22.39 -20.30
CA PRO A 124 -11.46 -22.32 -21.47
C PRO A 124 -12.30 -23.60 -21.44
N TYR A 125 -13.62 -23.45 -21.36
CA TYR A 125 -14.62 -24.43 -21.77
C TYR A 125 -14.34 -25.92 -21.50
N MET A 126 -15.08 -26.49 -20.55
CA MET A 126 -15.61 -27.86 -20.68
C MET A 126 -17.09 -27.82 -20.36
#